data_AF-A0A2H6GV51-F1
#
_entry.id   AF-A0A2H6GV51-F1
#
_cell.length_a   1.000
_cell.length_b   1.000
_cell.length_c   1.000
_cell.angle_alpha   90.00
_cell.angle_beta   90.00
_cell.angle_gamma   90.00
#
_symmetry.space_group_name_H-M   'P 1'
#
loop_
_entity.id
_entity.type
_entity.pdbx_description
1 polymer ?
#
loop_
_entity_poly.entity_id
_entity_poly.type
_entity_poly.pdbx_seq_one_letter_code
_entity_poly.pdbx_strand_id
1 'polypeptide(L)'
;MKLISAESIHRPEVQRWHRRIIERYTPPPGIGLSVLLPCSARKPYSKSKSHMAFQGAIRAGAGQKRSLLHEAIITSPLGLVPRELEEVYPVAHYDVPVTGVWSCEEAGFSIALLKDYLGKTGAPAVAIAESDAYRDIFIACGVESVASDLAGLKELVEAGLAGVEGRGKLSNKMIKARAVCDFQFGQGVGKSIVRDGTQIKGFQVVDPGDGLVATYDRNNGFLALSLVGAERLYELGRYVVELSFRPKTGSIFCAGIESADHHIRPRDEVAAVYGGVVVGVGKAVLCGLELERSAKGLGLSLRHRSR
;
A
#
# COMPACT_ATOMS: atom_id res chain seq x y z
N MET A 1 15.80 3.30 3.43
CA MET A 1 16.27 3.31 2.04
C MET A 1 16.84 4.68 1.76
N LYS A 2 18.16 4.82 1.71
CA LYS A 2 18.80 6.09 1.36
C LYS A 2 18.80 6.26 -0.16
N LEU A 3 18.43 7.44 -0.63
CA LEU A 3 18.47 7.83 -2.03
C LEU A 3 19.53 8.90 -2.15
N ILE A 4 20.61 8.57 -2.86
CA ILE A 4 21.87 9.32 -2.80
C ILE A 4 22.27 9.94 -4.14
N SER A 5 21.59 9.55 -5.23
CA SER A 5 21.83 10.01 -6.60
C SER A 5 20.60 9.78 -7.48
N ALA A 6 20.60 10.31 -8.70
CA ALA A 6 19.50 10.16 -9.66
C ALA A 6 19.22 8.68 -9.98
N GLU A 7 20.26 7.83 -10.06
CA GLU A 7 20.14 6.39 -10.32
C GLU A 7 19.35 5.66 -9.23
N SER A 8 19.15 6.29 -8.07
CA SER A 8 18.33 5.73 -6.99
C SER A 8 16.86 5.51 -7.40
N ILE A 9 16.39 6.13 -8.49
CA ILE A 9 15.08 5.87 -9.09
C ILE A 9 14.97 4.45 -9.68
N HIS A 10 16.09 3.87 -10.11
CA HIS A 10 16.14 2.52 -10.68
C HIS A 10 16.31 1.43 -9.62
N ARG A 11 16.34 1.79 -8.32
CA ARG A 11 16.41 0.80 -7.26
C ARG A 11 15.28 -0.22 -7.39
N PRO A 12 15.54 -1.53 -7.20
CA PRO A 12 14.53 -2.56 -7.34
C PRO A 12 13.28 -2.31 -6.48
N GLU A 13 13.43 -1.69 -5.31
CA GLU A 13 12.33 -1.36 -4.41
C GLU A 13 11.43 -0.23 -4.95
N VAL A 14 12.01 0.76 -5.64
CA VAL A 14 11.28 1.87 -6.29
C VAL A 14 10.54 1.35 -7.53
N GLN A 15 11.24 0.60 -8.39
CA GLN A 15 10.65 0.02 -9.59
C GLN A 15 9.53 -0.98 -9.25
N ARG A 16 9.72 -1.76 -8.17
CA ARG A 16 8.67 -2.65 -7.65
C ARG A 16 7.50 -1.86 -7.08
N TRP A 17 7.74 -0.73 -6.42
CA TRP A 17 6.68 0.15 -5.94
C TRP A 17 5.83 0.65 -7.11
N HIS A 18 6.44 1.26 -8.13
CA HIS A 18 5.75 1.76 -9.32
C HIS A 18 4.88 0.67 -9.96
N ARG A 19 5.48 -0.50 -10.22
CA ARG A 19 4.75 -1.64 -10.80
C ARG A 19 3.59 -2.10 -9.92
N ARG A 20 3.78 -2.23 -8.60
CA ARG A 20 2.70 -2.66 -7.70
C ARG A 20 1.58 -1.62 -7.57
N ILE A 21 1.87 -0.32 -7.67
CA ILE A 21 0.82 0.70 -7.73
C ILE A 21 -0.06 0.49 -8.97
N ILE A 22 0.56 0.23 -10.13
CA ILE A 22 -0.19 -0.03 -11.37
C ILE A 22 -0.95 -1.36 -11.29
N GLU A 23 -0.30 -2.44 -10.89
CA GLU A 23 -0.88 -3.79 -10.99
C GLU A 23 -1.80 -4.15 -9.82
N ARG A 24 -1.56 -3.60 -8.63
CA ARG A 24 -2.18 -4.12 -7.38
C ARG A 24 -3.04 -3.10 -6.67
N TYR A 25 -2.75 -1.81 -6.78
CA TYR A 25 -3.53 -0.80 -6.09
C TYR A 25 -4.80 -0.46 -6.87
N THR A 26 -5.93 -0.52 -6.17
CA THR A 26 -7.25 -0.09 -6.65
C THR A 26 -7.78 1.00 -5.70
N PRO A 27 -8.13 2.19 -6.19
CA PRO A 27 -8.75 3.22 -5.36
C PRO A 27 -10.04 2.72 -4.70
N PRO A 28 -10.41 3.22 -3.51
CA PRO A 28 -11.69 2.87 -2.90
C PRO A 28 -12.87 3.21 -3.83
N PRO A 29 -13.97 2.44 -3.78
CA PRO A 29 -15.15 2.73 -4.60
C PRO A 29 -15.89 3.97 -4.09
N GLY A 30 -16.56 4.69 -4.99
CA GLY A 30 -17.41 5.82 -4.64
C GLY A 30 -16.66 7.10 -4.28
N ILE A 31 -15.46 7.28 -4.83
CA ILE A 31 -14.72 8.56 -4.76
C ILE A 31 -15.47 9.57 -5.61
N GLY A 32 -15.87 10.69 -4.99
CA GLY A 32 -16.44 11.83 -5.67
C GLY A 32 -15.40 12.87 -6.09
N LEU A 33 -14.26 12.93 -5.39
CA LEU A 33 -13.16 13.84 -5.72
C LEU A 33 -11.81 13.31 -5.21
N SER A 34 -10.80 13.35 -6.07
CA SER A 34 -9.41 13.09 -5.71
C SER A 34 -8.71 14.37 -5.27
N VAL A 35 -7.95 14.32 -4.17
CA VAL A 35 -7.16 15.45 -3.67
C VAL A 35 -5.68 15.06 -3.73
N LEU A 36 -4.94 15.77 -4.58
CA LEU A 36 -3.52 15.53 -4.82
C LEU A 36 -2.67 16.46 -3.95
N LEU A 37 -1.70 15.88 -3.25
CA LEU A 37 -0.88 16.58 -2.27
C LEU A 37 0.60 16.43 -2.59
N PRO A 38 1.45 17.43 -2.29
CA PRO A 38 2.89 17.27 -2.33
C PRO A 38 3.36 16.42 -1.15
N CYS A 39 4.57 15.89 -1.22
CA CYS A 39 5.15 15.14 -0.11
C CYS A 39 5.65 16.04 1.02
N SER A 40 6.00 15.43 2.16
CA SER A 40 6.64 16.14 3.28
C SER A 40 7.88 15.40 3.79
N ALA A 41 8.83 16.13 4.37
CA ALA A 41 10.04 15.52 4.95
C ALA A 41 9.72 14.49 6.04
N ARG A 42 8.78 14.79 6.96
CA ARG A 42 8.34 13.86 8.00
C ARG A 42 7.42 12.80 7.40
N LYS A 43 7.74 11.53 7.66
CA LYS A 43 6.92 10.36 7.31
C LYS A 43 6.41 9.64 8.57
N PRO A 44 5.26 8.96 8.52
CA PRO A 44 4.26 9.01 7.43
C PRO A 44 3.71 10.43 7.26
N TYR A 45 3.36 10.79 6.01
CA TYR A 45 3.09 12.18 5.64
C TYR A 45 1.95 12.80 6.45
N SER A 46 0.89 12.02 6.74
CA SER A 46 -0.24 12.47 7.57
C SER A 46 0.14 13.01 8.95
N LYS A 47 1.33 12.69 9.48
CA LYS A 47 1.83 13.19 10.77
C LYS A 47 2.72 14.43 10.65
N SER A 48 2.94 14.93 9.43
CA SER A 48 3.68 16.17 9.19
C SER A 48 2.83 17.41 9.45
N LYS A 49 3.46 18.55 9.75
CA LYS A 49 2.75 19.82 9.97
C LYS A 49 1.96 20.24 8.74
N SER A 50 2.57 20.16 7.55
CA SER A 50 1.92 20.52 6.27
C SER A 50 0.69 19.67 6.00
N HIS A 51 0.79 18.33 6.12
CA HIS A 51 -0.37 17.47 5.89
C HIS A 51 -1.47 17.63 6.94
N MET A 52 -1.13 17.89 8.21
CA MET A 52 -2.16 18.21 9.21
C MET A 52 -2.92 19.50 8.84
N ALA A 53 -2.22 20.50 8.27
CA ALA A 53 -2.84 21.71 7.76
C ALA A 53 -3.71 21.43 6.51
N PHE A 54 -3.21 20.67 5.54
CA PHE A 54 -3.99 20.24 4.36
C PHE A 54 -5.25 19.48 4.78
N GLN A 55 -5.14 18.52 5.69
CA GLN A 55 -6.28 17.77 6.21
C GLN A 55 -7.31 18.68 6.91
N GLY A 56 -6.85 19.74 7.57
CA GLY A 56 -7.71 20.79 8.12
C GLY A 56 -8.51 21.52 7.04
N ALA A 57 -7.83 22.04 6.02
CA ALA A 57 -8.45 22.72 4.88
C ALA A 57 -9.43 21.81 4.12
N ILE A 58 -9.01 20.58 3.81
CA ILE A 58 -9.85 19.58 3.13
C ILE A 58 -11.07 19.24 3.99
N ARG A 59 -10.93 19.11 5.32
CA ARG A 59 -12.07 18.87 6.22
C ARG A 59 -13.04 20.04 6.23
N ALA A 60 -12.53 21.27 6.25
CA ALA A 60 -13.36 22.48 6.22
C ALA A 60 -14.16 22.59 4.91
N GLY A 61 -13.54 22.31 3.75
CA GLY A 61 -14.23 22.36 2.46
C GLY A 61 -15.19 21.18 2.22
N ALA A 62 -14.82 19.97 2.66
CA ALA A 62 -15.63 18.78 2.41
C ALA A 62 -16.83 18.64 3.35
N GLY A 63 -16.74 19.17 4.57
CA GLY A 63 -17.76 18.98 5.61
C GLY A 63 -18.14 17.50 5.80
N GLN A 64 -19.43 17.20 5.67
CA GLN A 64 -19.97 15.84 5.80
C GLN A 64 -19.62 14.90 4.64
N LYS A 65 -19.14 15.44 3.50
CA LYS A 65 -18.79 14.69 2.28
C LYS A 65 -17.34 14.19 2.29
N ARG A 66 -16.60 14.33 3.40
CA ARG A 66 -15.18 13.92 3.49
C ARG A 66 -14.96 12.43 3.17
N SER A 67 -15.95 11.58 3.37
CA SER A 67 -15.88 10.15 3.03
C SER A 67 -15.89 9.85 1.52
N LEU A 68 -16.18 10.85 0.69
CA LEU A 68 -16.14 10.77 -0.78
C LEU A 68 -14.79 11.25 -1.34
N LEU A 69 -13.89 11.72 -0.49
CA LEU A 69 -12.57 12.18 -0.90
C LEU A 69 -11.55 11.08 -0.84
N HIS A 70 -10.65 11.07 -1.82
CA HIS A 70 -9.46 10.25 -1.77
C HIS A 70 -8.21 11.10 -1.89
N GLU A 71 -7.28 10.93 -0.94
CA GLU A 71 -6.02 11.65 -0.91
C GLU A 71 -4.91 10.80 -1.56
N ALA A 72 -4.18 11.38 -2.50
CA ALA A 72 -2.97 10.79 -3.07
C ALA A 72 -1.82 11.80 -3.01
N ILE A 73 -0.61 11.32 -2.75
CA ILE A 73 0.57 12.15 -2.53
C ILE A 73 1.55 11.92 -3.67
N ILE A 74 2.06 12.99 -4.27
CA ILE A 74 3.14 12.94 -5.24
C ILE A 74 4.47 13.15 -4.53
N THR A 75 5.46 12.31 -4.84
CA THR A 75 6.80 12.39 -4.27
C THR A 75 7.85 11.80 -5.21
N SER A 76 9.08 12.29 -5.15
CA SER A 76 10.21 11.61 -5.80
C SER A 76 10.93 10.71 -4.80
N PRO A 77 11.39 9.50 -5.20
CA PRO A 77 11.29 8.87 -6.53
C PRO A 77 10.10 7.91 -6.63
N LEU A 78 9.27 7.78 -5.58
CA LEU A 78 8.18 6.79 -5.54
C LEU A 78 7.01 7.16 -6.46
N GLY A 79 6.97 8.38 -6.97
CA GLY A 79 5.90 8.90 -7.81
C GLY A 79 4.62 9.11 -7.01
N LEU A 80 3.65 8.22 -7.19
CA LEU A 80 2.35 8.28 -6.51
C LEU A 80 2.33 7.43 -5.24
N VAL A 81 1.78 7.99 -4.17
CA VAL A 81 1.51 7.32 -2.91
C VAL A 81 0.04 7.54 -2.51
N PRO A 82 -0.81 6.52 -2.62
CA PRO A 82 -2.13 6.53 -1.99
C PRO A 82 -2.04 6.67 -0.47
N ARG A 83 -2.95 7.43 0.15
CA ARG A 83 -2.93 7.69 1.61
C ARG A 83 -2.91 6.42 2.44
N GLU A 84 -3.57 5.35 2.00
CA GLU A 84 -3.62 4.06 2.69
C GLU A 84 -2.24 3.42 2.85
N LEU A 85 -1.35 3.65 1.87
CA LEU A 85 -0.06 2.99 1.77
C LEU A 85 1.09 3.84 2.31
N GLU A 86 0.83 5.02 2.90
CA GLU A 86 1.87 5.95 3.34
C GLU A 86 2.79 5.39 4.44
N GLU A 87 2.30 4.42 5.22
CA GLU A 87 3.05 3.75 6.29
C GLU A 87 3.79 2.50 5.79
N VAL A 88 3.52 2.06 4.55
CA VAL A 88 4.08 0.83 3.98
C VAL A 88 5.50 1.08 3.47
N TYR A 89 6.40 0.13 3.65
CA TYR A 89 7.72 0.17 3.02
C TYR A 89 7.61 0.11 1.48
N PRO A 90 8.31 0.97 0.72
CA PRO A 90 9.40 1.85 1.17
C PRO A 90 8.98 3.27 1.56
N VAL A 91 7.71 3.65 1.43
CA VAL A 91 7.22 5.03 1.59
C VAL A 91 7.58 5.64 2.93
N ALA A 92 7.29 4.96 4.05
CA ALA A 92 7.63 5.50 5.36
C ALA A 92 9.13 5.43 5.70
N HIS A 93 9.94 4.79 4.84
CA HIS A 93 11.28 4.34 5.18
C HIS A 93 12.34 4.78 4.18
N TYR A 94 12.06 5.77 3.34
CA TYR A 94 13.07 6.36 2.45
C TYR A 94 13.56 7.70 2.97
N ASP A 95 14.77 8.06 2.56
CA ASP A 95 15.40 9.34 2.87
C ASP A 95 15.98 9.91 1.58
N VAL A 96 15.71 11.19 1.32
CA VAL A 96 16.06 11.90 0.09
C VAL A 96 16.41 13.35 0.42
N PRO A 97 17.45 13.94 -0.18
CA PRO A 97 17.66 15.37 -0.11
C PRO A 97 16.52 16.08 -0.87
N VAL A 98 15.84 17.02 -0.22
CA VAL A 98 14.80 17.82 -0.85
C VAL A 98 15.48 18.98 -1.58
N THR A 99 15.81 18.78 -2.85
CA THR A 99 16.44 19.82 -3.69
C THR A 99 15.41 20.76 -4.33
N GLY A 100 14.14 20.33 -4.41
CA GLY A 100 13.07 21.04 -5.10
C GLY A 100 13.15 20.99 -6.64
N VAL A 101 14.23 20.43 -7.18
CA VAL A 101 14.47 20.25 -8.62
C VAL A 101 14.14 18.82 -9.00
N TRP A 102 13.28 18.66 -9.99
CA TRP A 102 12.86 17.36 -10.53
C TRP A 102 13.49 17.13 -11.89
N SER A 103 14.11 15.98 -12.09
CA SER A 103 14.53 15.54 -13.41
C SER A 103 13.32 15.20 -14.29
N CYS A 104 13.51 15.24 -15.61
CA CYS A 104 12.50 14.82 -16.58
C CYS A 104 12.02 13.37 -16.33
N GLU A 105 12.92 12.51 -15.86
CA GLU A 105 12.63 11.12 -15.58
C GLU A 105 11.75 10.96 -14.32
N GLU A 106 12.09 11.65 -13.21
CA GLU A 106 11.27 11.65 -11.99
C GLU A 106 9.86 12.19 -12.25
N ALA A 107 9.77 13.28 -13.02
CA ALA A 107 8.49 13.83 -13.45
C ALA A 107 7.73 12.83 -14.33
N GLY A 108 8.40 12.19 -15.30
CA GLY A 108 7.81 11.22 -16.21
C GLY A 108 7.16 10.02 -15.50
N PHE A 109 7.87 9.40 -14.55
CA PHE A 109 7.30 8.31 -13.74
C PHE A 109 6.11 8.77 -12.90
N SER A 110 6.19 9.96 -12.31
CA SER A 110 5.13 10.52 -11.47
C SER A 110 3.86 10.81 -12.28
N ILE A 111 4.03 11.37 -13.49
CA ILE A 111 2.95 11.62 -14.44
C ILE A 111 2.29 10.30 -14.88
N ALA A 112 3.09 9.27 -15.20
CA ALA A 112 2.55 7.97 -15.62
C ALA A 112 1.70 7.32 -14.51
N LEU A 113 2.20 7.31 -13.28
CA LEU A 113 1.49 6.73 -12.13
C LEU A 113 0.25 7.55 -11.76
N LEU A 114 0.33 8.88 -11.84
CA LEU A 114 -0.82 9.73 -11.57
C LEU A 114 -1.91 9.56 -12.63
N LYS A 115 -1.55 9.46 -13.92
CA LYS A 115 -2.51 9.17 -15.00
C LYS A 115 -3.21 7.83 -14.81
N ASP A 116 -2.46 6.78 -14.48
CA ASP A 116 -3.03 5.45 -14.14
C ASP A 116 -4.03 5.55 -12.97
N TYR A 117 -3.63 6.24 -11.90
CA TYR A 117 -4.51 6.43 -10.74
C TYR A 117 -5.77 7.23 -11.07
N LEU A 118 -5.66 8.35 -11.79
CA LEU A 118 -6.82 9.16 -12.19
C LEU A 118 -7.75 8.37 -13.14
N GLY A 119 -7.18 7.56 -14.03
CA GLY A 119 -7.95 6.65 -14.88
C GLY A 119 -8.73 5.59 -14.07
N LYS A 120 -8.12 5.07 -12.99
CA LYS A 120 -8.78 4.11 -12.08
C LYS A 120 -9.85 4.75 -11.21
N THR A 121 -9.69 6.01 -10.79
CA THR A 121 -10.72 6.69 -9.98
C THR A 121 -11.89 7.14 -10.84
N GLY A 122 -11.62 7.67 -12.03
CA GLY A 122 -12.63 8.29 -12.89
C GLY A 122 -13.28 9.54 -12.27
N ALA A 123 -12.74 10.04 -11.16
CA ALA A 123 -13.27 11.18 -10.43
C ALA A 123 -12.51 12.46 -10.80
N PRO A 124 -13.15 13.64 -10.70
CA PRO A 124 -12.44 14.90 -10.79
C PRO A 124 -11.31 14.98 -9.76
N ALA A 125 -10.30 15.78 -10.05
CA ALA A 125 -9.16 15.96 -9.16
C ALA A 125 -8.90 17.45 -8.90
N VAL A 126 -8.52 17.75 -7.66
CA VAL A 126 -7.96 19.05 -7.26
C VAL A 126 -6.61 18.80 -6.61
N ALA A 127 -5.73 19.79 -6.64
CA ALA A 127 -4.40 19.68 -6.08
C ALA A 127 -4.02 20.91 -5.26
N ILE A 128 -3.01 20.76 -4.41
CA ILE A 128 -2.21 21.87 -3.89
C ILE A 128 -0.77 21.69 -4.32
N ALA A 129 -0.12 22.76 -4.77
CA ALA A 129 1.29 22.74 -5.17
C ALA A 129 2.07 23.80 -4.41
N GLU A 130 3.10 23.37 -3.68
CA GLU A 130 4.04 24.26 -2.98
C GLU A 130 5.19 24.74 -3.89
N SER A 131 5.34 24.15 -5.08
CA SER A 131 6.33 24.55 -6.10
C SER A 131 5.82 24.32 -7.52
N ASP A 132 6.44 25.00 -8.49
CA ASP A 132 6.09 24.88 -9.91
C ASP A 132 6.28 23.46 -10.43
N ALA A 133 7.30 22.73 -9.95
CA ALA A 133 7.51 21.34 -10.34
C ALA A 133 6.31 20.43 -10.03
N TYR A 134 5.65 20.60 -8.88
CA TYR A 134 4.42 19.86 -8.58
C TYR A 134 3.27 20.32 -9.48
N ARG A 135 3.14 21.63 -9.70
CA ARG A 135 2.11 22.21 -10.57
C ARG A 135 2.20 21.67 -11.99
N ASP A 136 3.40 21.60 -12.55
CA ASP A 136 3.66 21.09 -13.90
C ASP A 136 3.27 19.61 -14.03
N ILE A 137 3.59 18.79 -13.02
CA ILE A 137 3.16 17.37 -12.98
C ILE A 137 1.63 17.26 -12.98
N PHE A 138 0.93 18.07 -12.18
CA PHE A 138 -0.53 18.06 -12.10
C PHE A 138 -1.18 18.49 -13.42
N ILE A 139 -0.70 19.60 -14.01
CA ILE A 139 -1.20 20.12 -15.29
C ILE A 139 -0.95 19.11 -16.42
N ALA A 140 0.23 18.46 -16.46
CA ALA A 140 0.54 17.42 -17.45
C ALA A 140 -0.37 16.17 -17.36
N CYS A 141 -1.09 16.02 -16.23
CA CYS A 141 -2.09 14.99 -16.01
C CYS A 141 -3.53 15.47 -16.23
N GLY A 142 -3.74 16.71 -16.66
CA GLY A 142 -5.07 17.31 -16.87
C GLY A 142 -5.72 17.85 -15.60
N VAL A 143 -4.95 18.11 -14.54
CA VAL A 143 -5.46 18.68 -13.29
C VAL A 143 -5.17 20.18 -13.28
N GLU A 144 -6.12 20.98 -13.74
CA GLU A 144 -6.00 22.45 -13.82
C GLU A 144 -6.30 23.15 -12.49
N SER A 145 -7.16 22.54 -11.66
CA SER A 145 -7.57 23.05 -10.35
C SER A 145 -6.46 22.84 -9.30
N VAL A 146 -5.44 23.70 -9.31
CA VAL A 146 -4.27 23.63 -8.43
C VAL A 146 -4.16 24.88 -7.53
N ALA A 147 -4.45 24.70 -6.24
CA ALA A 147 -4.30 25.74 -5.23
C ALA A 147 -2.83 26.01 -4.88
N SER A 148 -2.54 27.26 -4.51
CA SER A 148 -1.23 27.70 -4.02
C SER A 148 -1.17 27.83 -2.50
N ASP A 149 -2.32 27.79 -1.82
CA ASP A 149 -2.43 27.93 -0.37
C ASP A 149 -3.60 27.12 0.21
N LEU A 150 -3.76 27.18 1.54
CA LEU A 150 -4.78 26.43 2.26
C LEU A 150 -6.21 26.96 2.01
N ALA A 151 -6.37 28.25 1.74
CA ALA A 151 -7.68 28.86 1.49
C ALA A 151 -8.21 28.39 0.12
N GLY A 152 -7.38 28.49 -0.91
CA GLY A 152 -7.68 27.96 -2.23
C GLY A 152 -7.92 26.45 -2.23
N LEU A 153 -7.16 25.68 -1.43
CA LEU A 153 -7.41 24.24 -1.31
C LEU A 153 -8.80 23.96 -0.73
N LYS A 154 -9.22 24.72 0.30
CA LYS A 154 -10.56 24.60 0.89
C LYS A 154 -11.64 24.90 -0.17
N GLU A 155 -11.52 26.01 -0.89
CA GLU A 155 -12.47 26.43 -1.91
C GLU A 155 -12.58 25.43 -3.06
N LEU A 156 -11.46 24.91 -3.56
CA LEU A 156 -11.44 23.89 -4.60
C LEU A 156 -12.10 22.58 -4.15
N VAL A 157 -11.90 22.17 -2.90
CA VAL A 157 -12.56 20.99 -2.35
C VAL A 157 -14.07 21.20 -2.22
N GLU A 158 -14.50 22.39 -1.78
CA GLU A 158 -15.91 22.75 -1.68
C GLU A 158 -16.59 22.75 -3.05
N ALA A 159 -15.98 23.40 -4.05
CA ALA A 159 -16.46 23.45 -5.42
C ALA A 159 -16.49 22.06 -6.09
N GLY A 160 -15.42 21.26 -5.92
CA GLY A 160 -15.33 19.91 -6.48
C GLY A 160 -16.37 18.93 -5.93
N LEU A 161 -16.95 19.23 -4.75
CA LEU A 161 -17.98 18.42 -4.13
C LEU A 161 -19.40 19.02 -4.24
N ALA A 162 -19.58 20.19 -4.85
CA ALA A 162 -20.86 20.91 -4.88
C ALA A 162 -22.01 20.07 -5.49
N GLY A 163 -21.71 19.24 -6.51
CA GLY A 163 -22.67 18.35 -7.17
C GLY A 163 -22.58 16.86 -6.79
N VAL A 164 -21.70 16.49 -5.87
CA VAL A 164 -21.50 15.08 -5.50
C VAL A 164 -22.43 14.70 -4.35
N GLU A 165 -23.28 13.70 -4.57
CA GLU A 165 -24.18 13.15 -3.56
C GLU A 165 -23.68 11.81 -2.99
N GLY A 166 -24.16 11.46 -1.80
CA GLY A 166 -23.89 10.19 -1.14
C GLY A 166 -22.92 10.28 0.05
N ARG A 167 -22.52 9.11 0.54
CA ARG A 167 -21.54 8.92 1.62
C ARG A 167 -20.66 7.72 1.31
N GLY A 168 -19.39 7.81 1.67
CA GLY A 168 -18.46 6.67 1.57
C GLY A 168 -18.97 5.48 2.37
N LYS A 169 -18.98 4.30 1.75
CA LYS A 169 -19.57 3.08 2.31
C LYS A 169 -18.68 2.34 3.30
N LEU A 170 -17.37 2.63 3.29
CA LEU A 170 -16.37 1.93 4.10
C LEU A 170 -15.66 2.90 5.04
N SER A 171 -15.27 2.40 6.22
CA SER A 171 -14.40 3.16 7.12
C SER A 171 -12.98 3.27 6.53
N ASN A 172 -12.31 4.39 6.77
CA ASN A 172 -10.93 4.60 6.30
C ASN A 172 -9.96 3.52 6.78
N LYS A 173 -10.20 2.93 7.96
CA LYS A 173 -9.39 1.83 8.49
C LYS A 173 -9.53 0.55 7.66
N MET A 174 -10.75 0.25 7.20
CA MET A 174 -11.03 -0.91 6.35
C MET A 174 -10.46 -0.72 4.94
N ILE A 175 -10.63 0.47 4.36
CA ILE A 175 -10.03 0.85 3.07
C ILE A 175 -8.52 0.66 3.14
N LYS A 176 -7.88 1.17 4.21
CA LYS A 176 -6.45 1.00 4.45
C LYS A 176 -6.03 -0.47 4.53
N ALA A 177 -6.70 -1.28 5.35
CA ALA A 177 -6.35 -2.69 5.51
C ALA A 177 -6.45 -3.47 4.20
N ARG A 178 -7.50 -3.22 3.41
CA ARG A 178 -7.68 -3.84 2.10
C ARG A 178 -6.58 -3.41 1.12
N ALA A 179 -6.29 -2.12 1.03
CA ALA A 179 -5.25 -1.61 0.14
C ALA A 179 -3.87 -2.16 0.50
N VAL A 180 -3.53 -2.28 1.79
CA VAL A 180 -2.26 -2.88 2.24
C VAL A 180 -2.20 -4.37 1.88
N CYS A 181 -3.29 -5.12 2.09
CA CYS A 181 -3.38 -6.51 1.64
C CYS A 181 -3.20 -6.65 0.13
N ASP A 182 -3.90 -5.84 -0.67
CA ASP A 182 -3.81 -5.88 -2.13
C ASP A 182 -2.38 -5.56 -2.59
N PHE A 183 -1.77 -4.54 -2.01
CA PHE A 183 -0.39 -4.18 -2.32
C PHE A 183 0.61 -5.31 -1.97
N GLN A 184 0.43 -5.96 -0.82
CA GLN A 184 1.30 -7.02 -0.33
C GLN A 184 1.12 -8.33 -1.12
N PHE A 185 -0.11 -8.79 -1.30
CA PHE A 185 -0.45 -10.13 -1.79
C PHE A 185 -1.06 -10.16 -3.21
N GLY A 186 -1.32 -9.00 -3.80
CA GLY A 186 -1.87 -8.86 -5.14
C GLY A 186 -3.33 -8.39 -5.15
N GLN A 187 -3.76 -7.88 -6.31
CA GLN A 187 -5.08 -7.30 -6.49
C GLN A 187 -6.21 -8.27 -6.09
N GLY A 188 -7.17 -7.78 -5.32
CA GLY A 188 -8.38 -8.51 -4.92
C GLY A 188 -8.24 -9.29 -3.61
N VAL A 189 -7.01 -9.58 -3.16
CA VAL A 189 -6.74 -10.33 -1.93
C VAL A 189 -7.28 -9.59 -0.68
N GLY A 190 -7.28 -8.27 -0.71
CA GLY A 190 -7.77 -7.43 0.39
C GLY A 190 -9.21 -7.72 0.78
N LYS A 191 -10.11 -7.96 -0.18
CA LYS A 191 -11.52 -8.30 0.13
C LYS A 191 -11.67 -9.69 0.75
N SER A 192 -10.86 -10.65 0.30
CA SER A 192 -10.90 -12.03 0.78
C SER A 192 -10.31 -12.18 2.19
N ILE A 193 -9.18 -11.51 2.47
CA ILE A 193 -8.54 -11.52 3.79
C ILE A 193 -9.29 -10.60 4.76
N VAL A 194 -9.60 -9.37 4.36
CA VAL A 194 -10.28 -8.37 5.21
C VAL A 194 -11.74 -8.26 4.78
N ARG A 195 -12.54 -9.24 5.20
CA ARG A 195 -13.97 -9.39 4.87
C ARG A 195 -14.83 -8.27 5.47
N ASP A 196 -16.04 -8.07 4.93
CA ASP A 196 -16.98 -7.10 5.51
C ASP A 196 -17.32 -7.49 6.96
N GLY A 197 -17.47 -6.50 7.83
CA GLY A 197 -17.67 -6.73 9.28
C GLY A 197 -16.38 -6.94 10.08
N THR A 198 -15.22 -7.09 9.43
CA THR A 198 -13.91 -7.12 10.11
C THR A 198 -13.68 -5.84 10.91
N GLN A 199 -13.13 -5.97 12.11
CA GLN A 199 -12.86 -4.88 13.04
C GLN A 199 -11.36 -4.60 13.13
N ILE A 200 -10.98 -3.32 13.07
CA ILE A 200 -9.60 -2.88 13.25
C ILE A 200 -9.40 -2.36 14.68
N LYS A 201 -8.84 -3.21 15.55
CA LYS A 201 -8.58 -2.94 16.98
C LYS A 201 -7.10 -2.66 17.20
N GLY A 202 -6.75 -1.38 17.35
CA GLY A 202 -5.34 -0.96 17.38
C GLY A 202 -4.63 -1.34 16.09
N PHE A 203 -3.68 -2.29 16.18
CA PHE A 203 -2.92 -2.83 15.04
C PHE A 203 -3.47 -4.16 14.53
N GLN A 204 -4.52 -4.70 15.14
CA GLN A 204 -5.05 -6.02 14.82
C GLN A 204 -6.25 -5.90 13.88
N VAL A 205 -6.26 -6.77 12.88
CA VAL A 205 -7.37 -7.05 11.98
C VAL A 205 -8.09 -8.27 12.54
N VAL A 206 -9.27 -8.07 13.11
CA VAL A 206 -10.02 -9.11 13.82
C VAL A 206 -11.34 -9.34 13.12
N ASP A 207 -11.56 -10.56 12.66
CA ASP A 207 -12.85 -11.04 12.18
C ASP A 207 -13.68 -11.51 13.39
N PRO A 208 -14.93 -11.05 13.57
CA PRO A 208 -15.77 -11.48 14.68
C PRO A 208 -16.04 -13.01 14.71
N GLY A 209 -16.07 -13.67 13.55
CA GLY A 209 -16.33 -15.11 13.45
C GLY A 209 -15.06 -15.94 13.64
N ASP A 210 -13.97 -15.55 12.96
CA ASP A 210 -12.75 -16.37 12.88
C ASP A 210 -11.63 -15.90 13.83
N GLY A 211 -11.78 -14.74 14.46
CA GLY A 211 -10.78 -14.17 15.37
C GLY A 211 -9.71 -13.34 14.67
N LEU A 212 -8.46 -13.41 15.16
CA LEU A 212 -7.36 -12.60 14.64
C LEU A 212 -7.00 -13.06 13.21
N VAL A 213 -7.04 -12.16 12.24
CA VAL A 213 -6.68 -12.42 10.83
C VAL A 213 -5.27 -11.94 10.51
N ALA A 214 -4.92 -10.75 10.97
CA ALA A 214 -3.60 -10.16 10.72
C ALA A 214 -3.26 -9.10 11.77
N THR A 215 -1.99 -8.74 11.86
CA THR A 215 -1.51 -7.61 12.67
C THR A 215 -0.59 -6.74 11.84
N TYR A 216 -0.77 -5.42 11.90
CA TYR A 216 0.16 -4.47 11.28
C TYR A 216 1.54 -4.54 11.94
N ASP A 217 2.56 -4.76 11.12
CA ASP A 217 3.96 -4.66 11.52
C ASP A 217 4.35 -3.18 11.61
N ARG A 218 4.64 -2.73 12.83
CA ARG A 218 4.96 -1.32 13.14
C ARG A 218 6.21 -0.82 12.43
N ASN A 219 7.09 -1.72 12.00
CA ASN A 219 8.37 -1.37 11.40
C ASN A 219 8.31 -1.19 9.88
N ASN A 220 7.24 -1.64 9.22
CA ASN A 220 7.16 -1.58 7.75
C ASN A 220 5.74 -1.37 7.19
N GLY A 221 4.71 -1.32 8.04
CA GLY A 221 3.33 -1.06 7.65
C GLY A 221 2.63 -2.23 6.95
N PHE A 222 3.29 -3.36 6.71
CA PHE A 222 2.69 -4.57 6.14
C PHE A 222 1.86 -5.33 7.17
N LEU A 223 1.06 -6.28 6.68
CA LEU A 223 0.26 -7.17 7.50
C LEU A 223 0.99 -8.49 7.73
N ALA A 224 1.25 -8.80 9.01
CA ALA A 224 1.68 -10.10 9.47
C ALA A 224 0.45 -10.98 9.71
N LEU A 225 0.27 -12.04 8.92
CA LEU A 225 -0.94 -12.86 8.97
C LEU A 225 -0.99 -13.76 10.21
N SER A 226 -2.19 -14.06 10.69
CA SER A 226 -2.41 -15.19 11.59
C SER A 226 -2.54 -16.50 10.80
N LEU A 227 -2.81 -17.61 11.48
CA LEU A 227 -3.17 -18.86 10.79
C LEU A 227 -4.47 -18.68 9.98
N VAL A 228 -5.48 -18.01 10.52
CA VAL A 228 -6.73 -17.66 9.81
C VAL A 228 -6.44 -16.82 8.56
N GLY A 229 -5.56 -15.82 8.67
CA GLY A 229 -5.16 -15.02 7.52
C GLY A 229 -4.41 -15.82 6.46
N ALA A 230 -3.59 -16.79 6.89
CA ALA A 230 -2.86 -17.69 6.00
C ALA A 230 -3.77 -18.72 5.32
N GLU A 231 -4.81 -19.21 6.00
CA GLU A 231 -5.85 -20.07 5.43
C GLU A 231 -6.59 -19.34 4.31
N ARG A 232 -7.05 -18.11 4.57
CA ARG A 232 -7.70 -17.27 3.54
C ARG A 232 -6.78 -16.96 2.35
N LEU A 233 -5.47 -16.86 2.58
CA LEU A 233 -4.48 -16.63 1.53
C LEU A 233 -4.23 -17.92 0.72
N TYR A 234 -4.20 -19.08 1.39
CA TYR A 234 -4.10 -20.40 0.77
C TYR A 234 -5.30 -20.71 -0.13
N GLU A 235 -6.52 -20.37 0.28
CA GLU A 235 -7.74 -20.50 -0.54
C GLU A 235 -7.64 -19.77 -1.89
N LEU A 236 -6.81 -18.72 -1.97
CA LEU A 236 -6.57 -17.95 -3.19
C LEU A 236 -5.39 -18.47 -4.02
N GLY A 237 -4.68 -19.51 -3.53
CA GLY A 237 -3.52 -20.08 -4.19
C GLY A 237 -2.33 -19.14 -4.32
N ARG A 238 -2.17 -18.15 -3.41
CA ARG A 238 -1.10 -17.15 -3.49
C ARG A 238 -0.15 -17.23 -2.32
N TYR A 239 1.15 -17.00 -2.56
CA TYR A 239 2.19 -17.00 -1.52
C TYR A 239 2.20 -18.28 -0.67
N VAL A 240 1.92 -19.41 -1.33
CA VAL A 240 1.87 -20.74 -0.73
C VAL A 240 3.24 -21.41 -0.86
N VAL A 241 3.63 -22.14 0.19
CA VAL A 241 4.81 -23.01 0.20
C VAL A 241 4.40 -24.38 0.71
N GLU A 242 4.52 -25.39 -0.15
CA GLU A 242 4.22 -26.78 0.17
C GLU A 242 5.44 -27.44 0.83
N LEU A 243 5.22 -28.08 1.97
CA LEU A 243 6.24 -28.76 2.75
C LEU A 243 6.11 -30.28 2.59
N SER A 244 7.23 -30.99 2.71
CA SER A 244 7.25 -32.46 2.72
C SER A 244 6.96 -33.08 4.09
N PHE A 245 6.83 -32.25 5.14
CA PHE A 245 6.57 -32.70 6.49
C PHE A 245 5.80 -31.67 7.32
N ARG A 246 5.14 -32.13 8.38
CA ARG A 246 4.51 -31.24 9.36
C ARG A 246 5.56 -30.62 10.30
N PRO A 247 5.71 -29.28 10.33
CA PRO A 247 6.82 -28.63 11.03
C PRO A 247 6.69 -28.67 12.56
N LYS A 248 7.73 -29.16 13.24
CA LYS A 248 7.85 -29.12 14.71
C LYS A 248 8.47 -27.82 15.23
N THR A 249 9.33 -27.20 14.43
CA THR A 249 10.07 -25.97 14.74
C THR A 249 9.64 -24.83 13.82
N GLY A 250 10.05 -23.60 14.15
CA GLY A 250 9.79 -22.43 13.30
C GLY A 250 10.71 -22.32 12.09
N SER A 251 11.85 -23.00 12.10
CA SER A 251 12.87 -22.89 11.06
C SER A 251 12.70 -24.02 10.04
N ILE A 252 12.30 -23.67 8.82
CA ILE A 252 12.09 -24.64 7.74
C ILE A 252 13.24 -24.52 6.76
N PHE A 253 14.00 -25.61 6.59
CA PHE A 253 15.10 -25.68 5.64
C PHE A 253 14.56 -26.05 4.25
N CYS A 254 15.27 -25.60 3.20
CA CYS A 254 14.85 -25.80 1.81
C CYS A 254 14.70 -27.29 1.43
N ALA A 255 15.46 -28.19 2.05
CA ALA A 255 15.29 -29.64 1.89
C ALA A 255 13.88 -30.17 2.27
N GLY A 256 13.13 -29.39 3.03
CA GLY A 256 11.76 -29.67 3.46
C GLY A 256 10.66 -29.01 2.62
N ILE A 257 11.03 -28.33 1.54
CA ILE A 257 10.11 -27.57 0.69
C ILE A 257 9.96 -28.34 -0.62
N GLU A 258 8.73 -28.65 -1.00
CA GLU A 258 8.42 -29.39 -2.24
C GLU A 258 8.13 -28.43 -3.40
N SER A 259 7.39 -27.35 -3.12
CA SER A 259 7.11 -26.30 -4.09
C SER A 259 6.83 -24.96 -3.40
N ALA A 260 7.01 -23.86 -4.13
CA ALA A 260 6.73 -22.53 -3.63
C ALA A 260 6.22 -21.62 -4.75
N ASP A 261 5.31 -20.70 -4.45
CA ASP A 261 4.87 -19.68 -5.41
C ASP A 261 6.05 -18.79 -5.85
N HIS A 262 6.34 -18.74 -7.16
CA HIS A 262 7.46 -17.98 -7.71
C HIS A 262 7.31 -16.45 -7.58
N HIS A 263 6.14 -15.95 -7.19
CA HIS A 263 5.96 -14.54 -6.82
C HIS A 263 6.56 -14.18 -5.46
N ILE A 264 6.83 -15.17 -4.61
CA ILE A 264 7.44 -14.96 -3.30
C ILE A 264 8.79 -14.26 -3.46
N ARG A 265 8.99 -13.20 -2.71
CA ARG A 265 10.28 -12.52 -2.54
C ARG A 265 10.73 -12.65 -1.08
N PRO A 266 12.05 -12.50 -0.83
CA PRO A 266 12.56 -12.49 0.53
C PRO A 266 11.77 -11.52 1.42
N ARG A 267 11.44 -11.99 2.62
CA ARG A 267 10.64 -11.33 3.67
C ARG A 267 9.14 -11.21 3.41
N ASP A 268 8.63 -11.70 2.27
CA ASP A 268 7.19 -11.81 2.08
C ASP A 268 6.59 -12.78 3.10
N GLU A 269 5.36 -12.49 3.51
CA GLU A 269 4.57 -13.39 4.34
C GLU A 269 4.05 -14.56 3.50
N VAL A 270 4.15 -15.78 4.02
CA VAL A 270 3.79 -17.01 3.32
C VAL A 270 2.93 -17.93 4.18
N ALA A 271 2.05 -18.67 3.52
CA ALA A 271 1.32 -19.79 4.10
C ALA A 271 2.10 -21.08 3.86
N ALA A 272 2.49 -21.77 4.93
CA ALA A 272 3.14 -23.07 4.84
C ALA A 272 2.09 -24.17 4.92
N VAL A 273 2.08 -25.06 3.93
CA VAL A 273 1.05 -26.09 3.73
C VAL A 273 1.69 -27.47 3.79
N TYR A 274 0.97 -28.42 4.36
CA TYR A 274 1.35 -29.83 4.35
C TYR A 274 0.09 -30.67 4.27
N GLY A 275 0.00 -31.55 3.27
CA GLY A 275 -1.18 -32.40 3.07
C GLY A 275 -2.46 -31.61 2.81
N GLY A 276 -2.38 -30.49 2.08
CA GLY A 276 -3.53 -29.66 1.72
C GLY A 276 -4.12 -28.80 2.85
N VAL A 277 -3.42 -28.69 3.99
CA VAL A 277 -3.83 -27.84 5.10
C VAL A 277 -2.72 -26.88 5.51
N VAL A 278 -3.10 -25.66 5.94
CA VAL A 278 -2.15 -24.68 6.46
C VAL A 278 -1.60 -25.17 7.81
N VAL A 279 -0.30 -25.42 7.85
CA VAL A 279 0.42 -25.87 9.05
C VAL A 279 1.23 -24.77 9.71
N GLY A 280 1.44 -23.65 9.01
CA GLY A 280 2.11 -22.50 9.59
C GLY A 280 2.00 -21.24 8.75
N VAL A 281 2.39 -20.13 9.37
CA VAL A 281 2.50 -18.82 8.74
C VAL A 281 3.80 -18.16 9.18
N GLY A 282 4.49 -17.52 8.25
CA GLY A 282 5.82 -16.98 8.49
C GLY A 282 6.32 -16.11 7.37
N LYS A 283 7.64 -15.90 7.35
CA LYS A 283 8.33 -15.14 6.31
C LYS A 283 9.24 -16.04 5.49
N ALA A 284 9.28 -15.80 4.19
CA ALA A 284 10.27 -16.38 3.31
C ALA A 284 11.65 -15.74 3.55
N VAL A 285 12.70 -16.55 3.54
CA VAL A 285 14.10 -16.10 3.56
C VAL A 285 14.63 -15.92 2.15
N LEU A 286 14.19 -16.77 1.22
CA LEU A 286 14.59 -16.79 -0.19
C LEU A 286 13.40 -16.43 -1.09
N CYS A 287 13.63 -16.21 -2.39
CA CYS A 287 12.53 -16.10 -3.34
C CYS A 287 11.92 -17.48 -3.66
N GLY A 288 10.71 -17.52 -4.21
CA GLY A 288 10.00 -18.79 -4.49
C GLY A 288 10.82 -19.79 -5.30
N LEU A 289 11.50 -19.31 -6.35
CA LEU A 289 12.35 -20.16 -7.19
C LEU A 289 13.54 -20.76 -6.42
N GLU A 290 14.14 -19.99 -5.52
CA GLU A 290 15.24 -20.46 -4.68
C GLU A 290 14.75 -21.42 -3.59
N LEU A 291 13.55 -21.20 -3.04
CA LEU A 291 12.94 -22.11 -2.06
C LEU A 291 12.75 -23.51 -2.65
N GLU A 292 12.33 -23.59 -3.91
CA GLU A 292 12.10 -24.84 -4.63
C GLU A 292 13.41 -25.52 -5.08
N ARG A 293 14.39 -24.74 -5.56
CA ARG A 293 15.61 -25.30 -6.16
C ARG A 293 16.75 -25.58 -5.18
N SER A 294 16.73 -24.96 -4.00
CA SER A 294 17.85 -25.06 -3.06
C SER A 294 17.81 -26.35 -2.25
N ALA A 295 18.87 -27.15 -2.31
CA ALA A 295 18.97 -28.38 -1.52
C ALA A 295 19.28 -28.14 -0.03
N LYS A 296 19.75 -26.94 0.36
CA LYS A 296 20.18 -26.60 1.72
C LYS A 296 19.95 -25.12 2.04
N GLY A 297 19.98 -24.80 3.33
CA GLY A 297 19.79 -23.44 3.84
C GLY A 297 18.39 -23.21 4.40
N LEU A 298 18.26 -22.16 5.22
CA LEU A 298 16.98 -21.77 5.81
C LEU A 298 16.08 -21.18 4.71
N GLY A 299 14.92 -21.80 4.48
CA GLY A 299 13.93 -21.35 3.51
C GLY A 299 12.88 -20.46 4.16
N LEU A 300 12.25 -20.90 5.24
CA LEU A 300 11.19 -20.16 5.94
C LEU A 300 11.47 -19.97 7.42
N SER A 301 10.97 -18.85 7.95
CA SER A 301 10.88 -18.58 9.39
C SER A 301 9.41 -18.44 9.80
N LEU A 302 8.82 -19.50 10.34
CA LEU A 302 7.44 -19.56 10.82
C LEU A 302 7.28 -18.83 12.15
N ARG A 303 6.30 -17.92 12.19
CA ARG A 303 5.90 -17.19 13.39
C ARG A 303 4.87 -17.97 14.20
N HIS A 304 3.85 -18.52 13.54
CA HIS A 304 2.84 -19.38 14.17
C HIS A 304 2.72 -20.71 13.42
N ARG A 305 2.29 -21.75 14.13
CA ARG A 305 2.09 -23.11 13.60
C ARG A 305 0.78 -23.68 14.15
N SER A 306 0.09 -24.46 13.34
CA SER A 306 -1.05 -25.26 13.83
C SER A 306 -0.51 -26.45 14.63
N ARG A 307 -1.18 -26.78 15.75
CA ARG A 307 -0.81 -27.93 16.60
C ARG A 307 -1.15 -29.24 15.92
#